data_AF-A0A7Y4Z2N1-F1
#
_entry.id   AF-A0A7Y4Z2N1-F1
#
_cell.length_a   1.000
_cell.length_b   1.000
_cell.length_c   1.000
_cell.angle_alpha   90.00
_cell.angle_beta   90.00
_cell.angle_gamma   90.00
#
_symmetry.space_group_name_H-M   'P 1'
#
loop_
_entity.id
_entity.type
_entity.pdbx_description
1 polymer ?
#
loop_
_entity_poly.entity_id
_entity_poly.type
_entity_poly.pdbx_seq_one_letter_code
_entity_poly.pdbx_strand_id
1 'polypeptide(L)'
;MNNRCYHIINICFVSIILGILFYSLIFCGNNHPIPALLTKLTGIIPPSKGLSASFSELVRGNFERALVLNPYSIRIFSFFIIQLFTRAFVSLAVAGNWMKTSRIILIDAFYSTTLFVFCFAPLISYTLSLFAKLL
;
A
#
# COMPACT_ATOMS: atom_id res chain seq x y z
N MET A 1 -18.83 17.82 0.71
CA MET A 1 -17.48 18.05 1.28
C MET A 1 -16.84 19.23 0.56
N ASN A 2 -16.24 20.17 1.29
CA ASN A 2 -15.55 21.33 0.69
C ASN A 2 -14.27 20.86 -0.03
N ASN A 3 -13.94 21.45 -1.19
CA ASN A 3 -12.75 21.11 -1.98
C ASN A 3 -11.47 21.18 -1.11
N ARG A 4 -11.36 22.21 -0.25
CA ARG A 4 -10.22 22.37 0.67
C ARG A 4 -10.06 21.17 1.62
N CYS A 5 -11.15 20.66 2.19
CA CYS A 5 -11.11 19.49 3.07
C CYS A 5 -10.59 18.26 2.32
N TYR A 6 -11.01 18.09 1.07
CA TYR A 6 -10.59 16.95 0.27
C TYR A 6 -9.12 17.01 -0.15
N HIS A 7 -8.60 18.20 -0.46
CA HIS A 7 -7.17 18.37 -0.69
C HIS A 7 -6.34 18.02 0.54
N ILE A 8 -6.79 18.41 1.74
CA ILE A 8 -6.11 18.02 2.99
C ILE A 8 -6.07 16.50 3.13
N ILE A 9 -7.19 15.81 2.85
CA ILE A 9 -7.25 14.34 2.88
C ILE A 9 -6.23 13.74 1.89
N ASN A 10 -6.19 14.24 0.65
CA ASN A 10 -5.22 13.77 -0.34
C ASN A 10 -3.77 14.02 0.08
N ILE A 11 -3.47 15.17 0.68
CA ILE A 11 -2.14 15.47 1.22
C ILE A 11 -1.77 14.47 2.33
N CYS A 12 -2.68 14.17 3.26
CA CYS A 12 -2.43 13.16 4.30
C CYS A 12 -2.10 11.79 3.69
N PHE A 13 -2.85 11.34 2.70
CA PHE A 13 -2.58 10.07 2.03
C PHE A 13 -1.24 10.08 1.28
N VAL A 14 -0.92 11.15 0.56
CA VAL A 14 0.37 11.32 -0.11
C VAL A 14 1.51 11.25 0.92
N SER A 15 1.40 11.97 2.04
CA SER A 15 2.40 11.97 3.10
C SER A 15 2.63 10.58 3.70
N ILE A 16 1.55 9.81 3.93
CA ILE A 16 1.65 8.43 4.41
C ILE A 16 2.36 7.55 3.39
N ILE A 17 1.96 7.61 2.12
CA ILE A 17 2.57 6.83 1.04
C ILE A 17 4.05 7.17 0.88
N LEU A 18 4.38 8.46 0.87
CA LEU A 18 5.77 8.92 0.82
C LEU A 18 6.54 8.42 2.04
N GLY A 19 5.96 8.45 3.24
CA GLY A 19 6.58 7.90 4.45
C GLY A 19 6.94 6.42 4.30
N ILE A 20 6.06 5.60 3.70
CA ILE A 20 6.33 4.19 3.41
C ILE A 20 7.48 4.06 2.41
N LEU A 21 7.47 4.83 1.32
CA LEU A 21 8.54 4.80 0.30
C LEU A 21 9.88 5.26 0.88
N PHE A 22 9.89 6.33 1.68
CA PHE A 22 11.08 6.82 2.38
C PHE A 22 11.62 5.80 3.36
N TYR A 23 10.75 5.15 4.13
CA TYR A 23 11.17 4.06 5.01
C TYR A 23 11.86 2.94 4.22
N SER A 24 11.27 2.51 3.09
CA SER A 24 11.88 1.50 2.21
C SER A 24 13.19 1.97 1.56
N LEU A 25 13.35 3.27 1.33
CA LEU A 25 14.59 3.84 0.81
C LEU A 25 15.69 3.89 1.89
N ILE A 26 15.36 4.25 3.13
CA ILE A 26 16.33 4.39 4.22
C ILE A 26 16.83 3.01 4.71
N PHE A 27 15.92 2.07 4.95
CA PHE A 27 16.26 0.77 5.54
C PHE A 27 16.47 -0.29 4.46
N CYS A 28 17.67 -0.87 4.40
CA CYS A 28 18.05 -1.90 3.43
C CYS A 28 18.57 -3.20 4.06
N GLY A 29 18.49 -4.28 3.28
CA GLY A 29 19.08 -5.58 3.63
C GLY A 29 18.46 -6.23 4.87
N ASN A 30 19.27 -6.92 5.68
CA ASN A 30 18.80 -7.60 6.89
C ASN A 30 18.56 -6.65 8.08
N ASN A 31 18.83 -5.35 7.93
CA ASN A 31 18.69 -4.34 8.99
C ASN A 31 17.28 -3.75 9.07
N HIS A 32 16.25 -4.55 8.81
CA HIS A 32 14.88 -4.10 9.07
C HIS A 32 14.60 -4.12 10.57
N PRO A 33 14.24 -2.98 11.18
CA PRO A 33 14.04 -2.89 12.63
C PRO A 33 12.85 -3.71 13.14
N ILE A 34 11.92 -4.07 12.25
CA ILE A 34 10.67 -4.74 12.61
C ILE A 34 10.77 -6.24 12.25
N PRO A 35 10.94 -7.13 13.25
CA PRO A 35 10.99 -8.57 13.01
C PRO A 35 9.60 -9.15 12.69
N ALA A 36 9.57 -10.27 11.98
CA ALA A 36 8.35 -11.05 11.75
C ALA A 36 7.94 -11.81 13.03
N LEU A 37 7.20 -11.13 13.90
CA LEU A 37 6.87 -11.60 15.26
C LEU A 37 6.06 -12.91 15.25
N LEU A 38 5.06 -13.02 14.36
CA LEU A 38 4.27 -14.26 14.21
C LEU A 38 5.18 -15.45 13.89
N THR A 39 6.06 -15.31 12.90
CA THR A 39 6.98 -16.40 12.53
C THR A 39 7.95 -16.74 13.65
N LYS A 40 8.43 -15.75 14.41
CA LYS A 40 9.32 -15.99 15.56
C LYS A 40 8.63 -16.78 16.67
N LEU A 41 7.34 -16.54 16.92
CA LEU A 41 6.61 -17.16 18.03
C LEU A 41 5.96 -18.50 17.65
N THR A 42 5.47 -18.65 16.42
CA THR A 42 4.65 -19.80 16.01
C THR A 42 5.27 -20.63 14.89
N GLY A 43 6.36 -20.18 14.27
CA GLY A 43 6.95 -20.81 13.09
C GLY A 43 6.15 -20.58 11.79
N ILE A 44 4.94 -20.01 11.88
CA ILE A 44 4.08 -19.77 10.72
C ILE A 44 4.64 -18.63 9.87
N ILE A 45 4.70 -18.85 8.54
CA ILE A 45 5.17 -17.85 7.58
C ILE A 45 3.96 -17.13 6.97
N PRO A 46 3.64 -15.89 7.40
CA PRO A 46 2.54 -15.14 6.81
C PRO A 46 2.93 -14.55 5.45
N PRO A 47 1.95 -14.28 4.56
CA PRO A 47 2.17 -13.58 3.30
C PRO A 47 2.78 -12.18 3.44
N SER A 48 2.74 -11.59 4.64
CA SER A 48 3.35 -10.29 4.93
C SER A 48 4.85 -10.37 5.25
N LYS A 49 5.40 -11.58 5.50
CA LYS A 49 6.82 -11.75 5.81
C LYS A 49 7.68 -11.27 4.65
N GLY A 50 8.69 -10.45 4.93
CA GLY A 50 9.62 -9.95 3.92
C GLY A 50 9.10 -8.79 3.08
N LEU A 51 7.87 -8.27 3.30
CA LEU A 51 7.35 -7.13 2.52
C LEU A 51 8.22 -5.88 2.64
N SER A 52 8.64 -5.50 3.85
CA SER A 52 9.48 -4.31 4.05
C SER A 52 10.83 -4.42 3.32
N ALA A 53 11.45 -5.60 3.35
CA ALA A 53 12.70 -5.88 2.65
C ALA A 53 12.52 -5.88 1.14
N SER A 54 11.44 -6.51 0.69
CA SER A 54 11.09 -6.54 -0.71
C SER A 54 10.80 -5.13 -1.27
N PHE A 55 10.09 -4.28 -0.53
CA PHE A 55 9.86 -2.88 -0.94
C PHE A 55 11.16 -2.08 -1.01
N SER A 56 12.10 -2.32 -0.10
CA SER A 56 13.44 -1.72 -0.17
C SER A 56 14.16 -2.08 -1.47
N GLU A 57 14.07 -3.35 -1.91
CA GLU A 57 14.61 -3.79 -3.20
C GLU A 57 13.86 -3.18 -4.39
N LEU A 58 12.53 -3.07 -4.32
CA LEU A 58 11.71 -2.46 -5.38
C LEU A 58 12.03 -0.99 -5.61
N VAL A 59 12.19 -0.21 -4.53
CA VAL A 59 12.58 1.21 -4.63
C VAL A 59 13.97 1.37 -5.26
N ARG A 60 14.82 0.35 -5.18
CA ARG A 60 16.17 0.31 -5.79
C ARG A 60 16.20 -0.31 -7.20
N GLY A 61 15.06 -0.75 -7.73
CA GLY A 61 14.95 -1.38 -9.05
C GLY A 61 15.33 -2.87 -9.08
N ASN A 62 15.53 -3.51 -7.93
CA ASN A 62 15.92 -4.93 -7.84
C ASN A 62 14.69 -5.86 -7.79
N PHE A 63 13.92 -5.93 -8.89
CA PHE A 63 12.64 -6.65 -8.94
C PHE A 63 12.75 -8.16 -8.67
N GLU A 64 13.79 -8.82 -9.20
CA GLU A 64 13.98 -10.25 -8.99
C GLU A 64 14.20 -10.56 -7.50
N ARG A 65 15.08 -9.80 -6.85
CA ARG A 65 15.37 -9.95 -5.43
C ARG A 65 14.15 -9.64 -4.57
N ALA A 66 13.36 -8.63 -4.96
CA ALA A 66 12.10 -8.32 -4.30
C ALA A 66 11.12 -9.50 -4.32
N LEU A 67 10.98 -10.18 -5.46
CA LEU A 67 10.09 -11.34 -5.59
C LEU A 67 10.57 -12.55 -4.78
N VAL A 68 11.89 -12.77 -4.70
CA VAL A 68 12.47 -13.81 -3.83
C VAL A 68 12.16 -13.53 -2.36
N LEU A 69 12.22 -12.26 -1.93
CA LEU A 69 11.92 -11.86 -0.56
C LEU A 69 10.43 -11.95 -0.23
N ASN A 70 9.57 -11.61 -1.18
CA ASN A 70 8.12 -11.77 -1.05
C ASN A 70 7.45 -11.81 -2.44
N PRO A 71 6.73 -12.89 -2.80
CA PRO A 71 6.13 -13.05 -4.13
C PRO A 71 4.95 -12.11 -4.39
N TYR A 72 4.33 -11.54 -3.36
CA TYR A 72 3.19 -10.61 -3.49
C TYR A 72 3.64 -9.14 -3.48
N SER A 73 4.92 -8.88 -3.29
CA SER A 73 5.48 -7.54 -3.11
C SER A 73 5.15 -6.57 -4.23
N ILE A 74 5.36 -6.95 -5.50
CA ILE A 74 5.11 -6.08 -6.66
C ILE A 74 3.63 -5.66 -6.68
N ARG A 75 2.72 -6.60 -6.41
CA ARG A 75 1.27 -6.35 -6.40
C ARG A 75 0.88 -5.36 -5.30
N ILE A 76 1.47 -5.48 -4.12
CA ILE A 76 1.15 -4.59 -2.99
C ILE A 76 1.86 -3.25 -3.15
N PHE A 77 3.10 -3.24 -3.62
CA PHE A 77 3.87 -2.03 -3.88
C PHE A 77 3.20 -1.16 -4.96
N SER A 78 2.66 -1.80 -6.01
CA SER A 78 1.95 -1.09 -7.07
C SER A 78 0.72 -0.35 -6.55
N PHE A 79 0.03 -0.84 -5.52
CA PHE A 79 -1.06 -0.10 -4.87
C PHE A 79 -0.58 1.28 -4.40
N PHE A 80 0.55 1.34 -3.70
CA PHE A 80 1.09 2.60 -3.18
C PHE A 80 1.50 3.55 -4.30
N ILE A 81 2.16 3.04 -5.34
CA ILE A 81 2.57 3.84 -6.50
C ILE A 81 1.35 4.38 -7.24
N ILE A 82 0.39 3.52 -7.58
CA ILE A 82 -0.85 3.91 -8.27
C ILE A 82 -1.65 4.91 -7.42
N GLN A 83 -1.77 4.68 -6.12
CA GLN A 83 -2.44 5.62 -5.22
C GLN A 83 -1.74 6.97 -5.17
N LEU A 84 -0.41 7.03 -5.13
CA LEU A 84 0.33 8.30 -5.16
C LEU A 84 -0.04 9.15 -6.38
N PHE A 85 -0.02 8.54 -7.57
CA PHE A 85 -0.43 9.21 -8.80
C PHE A 85 -1.92 9.57 -8.82
N THR A 86 -2.77 8.70 -8.27
CA THR A 86 -4.22 8.93 -8.18
C THR A 86 -4.52 10.16 -7.31
N ARG A 87 -3.83 10.33 -6.17
CA ARG A 87 -4.00 11.51 -5.30
C ARG A 87 -3.62 12.81 -6.00
N ALA A 88 -2.55 12.80 -6.79
CA ALA A 88 -2.13 13.94 -7.59
C ALA A 88 -3.19 14.25 -8.67
N PHE A 89 -3.59 13.25 -9.46
CA PHE A 89 -4.57 13.39 -10.53
C PHE A 89 -5.93 13.88 -10.03
N VAL A 90 -6.44 13.28 -8.95
CA VAL A 90 -7.73 13.65 -8.37
C VAL A 90 -7.68 15.05 -7.76
N SER A 91 -6.56 15.45 -7.15
CA SER A 91 -6.37 16.82 -6.68
C SER A 91 -6.42 17.81 -7.85
N LEU A 92 -5.77 17.51 -8.97
CA LEU A 92 -5.86 18.35 -10.18
C LEU A 92 -7.28 18.41 -10.74
N ALA A 93 -8.00 17.28 -10.79
CA ALA A 93 -9.37 17.23 -11.30
C ALA A 93 -10.35 18.07 -10.46
N VAL A 94 -10.18 18.09 -9.13
CA VAL A 94 -10.97 18.92 -8.21
C VAL A 94 -10.62 20.39 -8.35
N ALA A 95 -9.33 20.74 -8.44
CA ALA A 95 -8.89 22.12 -8.63
C ALA A 95 -9.34 22.69 -9.99
N GLY A 96 -9.31 21.87 -11.04
CA GLY A 96 -9.75 22.22 -12.38
C GLY A 96 -11.28 22.19 -12.59
N ASN A 97 -12.06 21.83 -11.56
CA ASN A 97 -13.52 21.69 -11.64
C ASN A 97 -14.01 20.80 -12.80
N TRP A 98 -13.27 19.73 -13.14
CA TRP A 98 -13.59 18.89 -14.30
C TRP A 98 -14.97 18.23 -14.19
N MET A 99 -15.41 17.95 -12.97
CA MET A 99 -16.73 17.43 -12.63
C MET A 99 -17.15 17.92 -11.24
N LYS A 100 -18.42 17.69 -10.87
CA LYS A 100 -18.90 17.89 -9.49
C LYS A 100 -18.03 17.11 -8.51
N THR A 101 -17.50 17.79 -7.48
CA THR A 101 -16.61 17.22 -6.46
C THR A 101 -17.18 15.95 -5.83
N SER A 102 -18.49 15.90 -5.57
CA SER A 102 -19.16 14.70 -5.03
C SER A 102 -19.00 13.45 -5.91
N ARG A 103 -19.06 13.62 -7.23
CA ARG A 103 -18.89 12.52 -8.19
C ARG A 103 -17.44 12.07 -8.25
N ILE A 104 -16.49 13.00 -8.20
CA ILE A 104 -15.05 12.68 -8.14
C ILE A 104 -14.74 11.86 -6.89
N ILE A 105 -15.23 12.31 -5.72
CA ILE A 105 -15.04 11.60 -4.45
C ILE A 105 -15.60 10.17 -4.52
N LEU A 106 -16.81 10.00 -5.08
CA LEU A 106 -17.43 8.68 -5.20
C LEU A 106 -16.60 7.73 -6.09
N ILE A 107 -16.14 8.22 -7.24
CA ILE A 107 -15.32 7.45 -8.18
C ILE A 107 -13.96 7.11 -7.54
N ASP A 108 -13.30 8.07 -6.89
CA ASP A 108 -12.02 7.87 -6.21
C ASP A 108 -12.14 6.83 -5.08
N ALA A 109 -13.19 6.93 -4.26
CA ALA A 109 -13.44 5.99 -3.17
C ALA A 109 -13.68 4.57 -3.71
N PHE A 110 -14.51 4.44 -4.75
CA PHE A 110 -14.77 3.15 -5.38
C PHE A 110 -13.50 2.55 -5.99
N TYR A 111 -12.80 3.32 -6.82
CA TYR A 111 -11.55 2.92 -7.46
C TYR A 111 -10.49 2.49 -6.44
N SER A 112 -10.29 3.29 -5.40
CA SER A 112 -9.30 3.01 -4.35
C SER A 112 -9.64 1.78 -3.53
N THR A 113 -10.93 1.57 -3.24
CA THR A 113 -11.40 0.38 -2.52
C THR A 113 -11.20 -0.87 -3.36
N THR A 114 -11.59 -0.85 -4.64
CA THR A 114 -11.37 -1.98 -5.56
C THR A 114 -9.89 -2.30 -5.72
N LEU A 115 -9.05 -1.27 -5.89
CA LEU A 115 -7.61 -1.45 -6.01
C LEU A 115 -7.00 -2.02 -4.73
N PHE A 116 -7.44 -1.57 -3.55
CA PHE A 116 -7.02 -2.11 -2.26
C PHE A 116 -7.37 -3.61 -2.15
N VAL A 117 -8.63 -3.97 -2.37
CA VAL A 117 -9.09 -5.37 -2.31
C VAL A 117 -8.31 -6.22 -3.29
N PHE A 118 -8.10 -5.75 -4.51
CA PHE A 118 -7.32 -6.46 -5.50
C PHE A 118 -5.87 -6.65 -5.05
N CYS A 119 -5.15 -5.57 -4.73
CA CYS A 119 -3.72 -5.67 -4.42
C CYS A 119 -3.43 -6.46 -3.13
N PHE A 120 -4.29 -6.33 -2.12
CA PHE A 120 -4.12 -6.97 -0.81
C PHE A 120 -4.87 -8.30 -0.67
N ALA A 121 -5.53 -8.81 -1.72
CA ALA A 121 -6.28 -10.07 -1.68
C ALA A 121 -5.53 -11.26 -1.02
N PRO A 122 -4.23 -11.51 -1.30
CA PRO A 122 -3.51 -12.61 -0.64
C PRO A 122 -3.40 -12.45 0.87
N LEU A 123 -3.21 -11.22 1.35
CA LEU A 123 -3.13 -10.91 2.78
C LEU A 123 -4.51 -11.04 3.43
N ILE A 124 -5.55 -10.48 2.78
CA ILE A 124 -6.93 -10.55 3.26
C ILE A 124 -7.37 -12.01 3.39
N SER A 125 -7.19 -12.82 2.35
CA SER A 125 -7.56 -14.23 2.34
C SER A 125 -6.84 -15.02 3.45
N TYR A 126 -5.54 -14.80 3.62
CA TYR A 126 -4.77 -15.45 4.67
C TYR A 126 -5.27 -15.05 6.05
N THR A 127 -5.47 -13.76 6.31
CA THR A 127 -5.97 -13.26 7.60
C THR A 127 -7.33 -13.84 7.94
N LEU A 128 -8.27 -13.87 6.98
CA LEU A 128 -9.59 -14.48 7.17
C LEU A 128 -9.48 -15.98 7.49
N SER A 129 -8.62 -16.71 6.77
CA SER A 129 -8.40 -18.14 7.02
C SER A 129 -7.79 -18.42 8.38
N LEU A 130 -6.94 -17.52 8.89
CA LEU A 130 -6.36 -17.63 10.22
C LEU A 130 -7.41 -17.40 11.29
N PHE A 131 -8.24 -16.36 11.14
CA PHE A 131 -9.34 -16.10 12.07
C PHE A 131 -10.36 -17.23 12.10
N ALA A 132 -10.74 -17.78 10.95
CA ALA A 132 -11.67 -18.91 10.88
C ALA A 132 -11.14 -20.19 11.56
N LYS A 133 -9.83 -20.33 11.74
CA LYS A 133 -9.23 -21.47 12.48
C LYS A 133 -9.16 -21.24 13.99
N LEU A 134 -9.29 -19.99 14.45
CA LEU A 134 -9.20 -19.60 15.85
C LEU A 134 -10.58 -19.46 16.52
N LEU A 135 -11.65 -19.52 15.72
CA LEU A 135 -13.04 -19.40 16.12
C LEU A 135 -13.68 -20.80 16.08
#